data_AF-A0A397VBZ0-F1
#
_entry.id   AF-A0A397VBZ0-F1
#
_cell.length_a   1.000
_cell.length_b   1.000
_cell.length_c   1.000
_cell.angle_alpha   90.00
_cell.angle_beta   90.00
_cell.angle_gamma   90.00
#
_symmetry.space_group_name_H-M   'P 1'
#
loop_
_entity.id
_entity.type
_entity.pdbx_description
1 polymer ?
#
loop_
_entity_poly.entity_id
_entity_poly.type
_entity_poly.pdbx_seq_one_letter_code
_entity_poly.pdbx_strand_id
1 'polypeptide(L)'
;MTQSELLEFPNVPVPHYCGFKASDIGQCLYKIRDDSVRPRNFLGADDADGIEAILSDREGHSLHEFIDGDEPLCPIIDFNLPIETLNAIMPKILRKEVNEFIQTAFRDICLEINPKWDKKSKTVASSSDENKLSPHLYYCIIDNIANK
;
A
#
# COMPACT_ATOMS: atom_id res chain seq x y z
N MET A 1 -42.92 22.34 -8.74
CA MET A 1 -43.05 22.38 -7.28
C MET A 1 -43.55 21.00 -6.85
N THR A 2 -42.68 20.01 -6.71
CA THR A 2 -41.92 19.61 -5.49
C THR A 2 -42.81 19.36 -4.27
N GLN A 3 -42.93 18.08 -3.91
CA GLN A 3 -42.51 17.65 -2.58
C GLN A 3 -42.09 16.17 -2.68
N SER A 4 -40.77 15.96 -2.75
CA SER A 4 -40.15 14.66 -2.58
C SER A 4 -40.14 14.36 -1.08
N GLU A 5 -40.70 13.24 -0.67
CA GLU A 5 -40.63 12.78 0.71
C GLU A 5 -39.17 12.47 1.04
N LEU A 6 -38.57 13.31 1.88
CA LEU A 6 -37.27 13.09 2.49
C LEU A 6 -37.43 11.95 3.48
N LEU A 7 -36.92 10.77 3.13
CA LEU A 7 -36.69 9.67 4.05
C LEU A 7 -35.71 10.16 5.13
N GLU A 8 -36.24 10.50 6.31
CA GLU A 8 -35.45 10.73 7.50
C GLU A 8 -34.82 9.38 7.92
N PHE A 9 -33.55 9.19 7.57
CA PHE A 9 -32.75 8.15 8.19
C PHE A 9 -32.53 8.53 9.66
N PRO A 10 -32.81 7.65 10.63
CA PRO A 10 -32.55 7.96 12.02
C PRO A 10 -31.04 8.14 12.21
N ASN A 11 -30.65 9.33 12.70
CA ASN A 11 -29.31 9.70 13.19
C ASN A 11 -28.97 8.91 14.47
N VAL A 12 -29.02 7.58 14.41
CA VAL A 12 -28.30 6.77 15.37
C VAL A 12 -26.85 6.83 14.90
N PRO A 13 -25.90 7.34 15.71
CA PRO A 13 -24.49 7.10 15.44
C PRO A 13 -24.34 5.59 15.50
N VAL A 14 -24.34 4.94 14.33
CA VAL A 14 -23.80 3.60 14.24
C VAL A 14 -22.40 3.75 14.82
N PRO A 15 -22.03 3.03 15.90
CA PRO A 15 -20.66 3.05 16.34
C PRO A 15 -19.88 2.64 15.11
N HIS A 16 -19.17 3.59 14.49
CA HIS A 16 -18.16 3.23 13.52
C HIS A 16 -17.29 2.27 14.31
N TYR A 17 -17.33 0.99 13.96
CA TYR A 17 -16.43 0.02 14.51
C TYR A 17 -15.06 0.64 14.30
N CYS A 18 -14.51 1.18 15.38
CA CYS A 18 -13.17 1.73 15.38
C CYS A 18 -12.35 0.49 15.08
N GLY A 19 -11.87 0.38 13.84
CA GLY A 19 -11.09 -0.76 13.41
C GLY A 19 -9.98 -1.00 14.42
N PHE A 20 -9.56 -2.25 14.54
CA PHE A 20 -8.37 -2.67 15.31
C PHE A 20 -7.30 -1.58 15.26
N LYS A 21 -6.93 -1.00 16.40
CA LYS A 21 -5.87 0.01 16.43
C LYS A 21 -4.53 -0.69 16.35
N ALA A 22 -3.52 -0.08 15.74
CA ALA A 22 -2.20 -0.70 15.69
C ALA A 22 -1.60 -0.90 17.10
N SER A 23 -2.02 -0.09 18.08
CA SER A 23 -1.68 -0.26 19.49
C SER A 23 -2.10 -1.62 20.06
N ASP A 24 -3.12 -2.24 19.47
CA ASP A 24 -3.72 -3.49 19.94
C ASP A 24 -2.98 -4.72 19.38
N ILE A 25 -2.10 -4.54 18.38
CA ILE A 25 -1.35 -5.60 17.67
C ILE A 25 0.04 -5.83 18.30
N GLY A 26 0.34 -5.13 19.41
CA GLY A 26 1.65 -5.16 20.05
C GLY A 26 2.62 -4.13 19.48
N GLN A 27 3.81 -4.04 20.09
CA GLN A 27 4.84 -3.04 19.77
C GLN A 27 5.73 -3.44 18.59
N CYS A 28 5.34 -4.47 17.82
CA CYS A 28 6.15 -4.92 16.70
C CYS A 28 6.29 -3.83 15.63
N LEU A 29 7.50 -3.70 15.09
CA LEU A 29 7.84 -2.72 14.06
C LEU A 29 7.04 -2.95 12.78
N TYR A 30 6.87 -4.20 12.36
CA TYR A 30 6.09 -4.57 11.19
C TYR A 30 4.84 -5.31 11.62
N LYS A 31 3.69 -4.87 11.10
CA LYS A 31 2.39 -5.45 11.38
C LYS A 31 1.81 -6.02 10.10
N ILE A 32 1.32 -7.26 10.16
CA ILE A 32 0.81 -8.00 9.02
C ILE A 32 -0.63 -8.42 9.31
N ARG A 33 -1.55 -8.08 8.42
CA ARG A 33 -2.95 -8.50 8.44
C ARG A 33 -3.12 -9.75 7.57
N ASP A 34 -3.66 -10.81 8.15
CA ASP A 34 -4.06 -12.04 7.46
C ASP A 34 -5.56 -12.00 7.16
N ASP A 35 -5.89 -11.84 5.87
CA ASP A 35 -7.28 -11.78 5.38
C ASP A 35 -7.86 -13.16 5.01
N SER A 36 -7.05 -14.23 5.06
CA SER A 36 -7.49 -15.59 4.72
C SER A 36 -8.29 -16.27 5.84
N VAL A 37 -8.17 -15.77 7.07
CA VAL A 37 -8.83 -16.32 8.26
C VAL A 37 -9.87 -15.34 8.80
N ARG A 38 -10.95 -15.87 9.38
CA ARG A 38 -12.02 -15.07 10.02
C ARG A 38 -12.18 -15.45 11.50
N PRO A 39 -12.21 -14.47 12.43
CA PRO A 39 -12.02 -13.04 12.22
C PRO A 39 -10.60 -12.72 11.71
N ARG A 40 -10.41 -11.52 11.14
CA ARG A 40 -9.10 -11.09 10.61
C ARG A 40 -8.06 -11.21 11.72
N ASN A 41 -6.93 -11.83 11.40
CA ASN A 41 -5.83 -11.97 12.32
C ASN A 41 -4.75 -10.94 12.01
N PHE A 42 -4.09 -10.44 13.05
CA PHE A 42 -2.95 -9.55 12.95
C PHE A 42 -1.74 -10.21 13.58
N LEU A 43 -0.61 -10.13 12.89
CA LEU A 43 0.68 -10.70 13.25
C LEU A 43 1.70 -9.55 13.31
N GLY A 44 2.77 -9.74 14.08
CA GLY A 44 3.81 -8.74 14.23
C GLY A 44 5.19 -9.37 14.20
N ALA A 45 6.15 -8.67 13.60
CA ALA A 45 7.57 -9.02 13.59
C ALA A 45 8.43 -7.74 13.69
N ASP A 46 9.61 -7.87 14.27
CA ASP A 46 10.55 -6.74 14.45
C ASP A 46 11.70 -6.74 13.44
N ASP A 47 11.92 -7.86 12.75
CA ASP A 47 13.03 -8.06 11.84
C ASP A 47 12.65 -8.93 10.63
N ALA A 48 13.58 -9.02 9.67
CA ALA A 48 13.38 -9.74 8.43
C ALA A 48 13.14 -11.25 8.65
N ASP A 49 13.85 -11.86 9.60
CA ASP A 49 13.72 -13.29 9.92
C ASP A 49 12.33 -13.60 10.49
N GLY A 50 11.81 -12.73 11.36
CA GLY A 50 10.46 -12.82 11.90
C GLY A 50 9.38 -12.66 10.84
N ILE A 51 9.59 -11.75 9.87
CA ILE A 51 8.70 -11.61 8.71
C ILE A 51 8.75 -12.88 7.86
N GLU A 52 9.94 -13.39 7.55
CA GLU A 52 10.10 -14.60 6.74
C GLU A 52 9.45 -15.83 7.39
N ALA A 53 9.57 -15.96 8.72
CA ALA A 53 8.88 -17.00 9.48
C ALA A 53 7.35 -16.90 9.34
N ILE A 54 6.79 -15.68 9.47
CA ILE A 54 5.35 -15.45 9.27
C ILE A 54 4.93 -15.82 7.83
N LEU A 55 5.68 -15.38 6.82
CA LEU A 55 5.38 -15.66 5.41
C LEU A 55 5.42 -17.16 5.13
N SER A 56 6.38 -17.89 5.72
CA SER A 56 6.53 -19.34 5.58
C SER A 56 5.39 -20.10 6.25
N ASP A 57 5.03 -19.74 7.49
CA ASP A 57 3.94 -20.37 8.25
C ASP A 57 2.56 -20.14 7.60
N ARG A 58 2.44 -19.06 6.84
CA ARG A 58 1.20 -18.61 6.20
C ARG A 58 1.26 -18.74 4.69
N GLU A 59 2.03 -19.70 4.17
CA GLU A 59 2.10 -19.95 2.74
C GLU A 59 0.69 -20.14 2.14
N GLY A 60 0.40 -19.41 1.05
CA GLY A 60 -0.91 -19.39 0.40
C GLY A 60 -1.96 -18.48 1.04
N HIS A 61 -1.66 -17.81 2.16
CA HIS A 61 -2.53 -16.80 2.74
C HIS A 61 -2.40 -15.45 2.00
N SER A 62 -3.46 -14.65 2.09
CA SER A 62 -3.49 -13.25 1.64
C SER A 62 -3.05 -12.34 2.79
N LEU A 63 -1.75 -12.06 2.82
CA LEU A 63 -1.12 -11.21 3.84
C LEU A 63 -0.95 -9.78 3.32
N HIS A 64 -1.19 -8.82 4.19
CA HIS A 64 -1.06 -7.39 3.90
C HIS A 64 -0.29 -6.68 4.99
N GLU A 65 0.64 -5.79 4.62
CA GLU A 65 1.22 -4.86 5.58
C GLU A 65 0.12 -3.97 6.16
N PHE A 66 0.10 -3.84 7.47
CA PHE A 66 -0.80 -2.99 8.22
C PHE A 66 -0.07 -1.71 8.60
N ILE A 67 -0.39 -0.62 7.89
CA ILE A 67 0.18 0.69 8.12
C ILE A 67 -0.72 1.45 9.10
N ASP A 68 -0.17 1.87 10.23
CA ASP A 68 -0.89 2.71 11.18
C ASP A 68 -0.99 4.15 10.66
N GLY A 69 -2.11 4.81 10.93
CA GLY A 69 -2.33 6.20 10.51
C GLY A 69 -1.43 7.21 11.22
N ASP A 70 -0.84 6.82 12.35
CA ASP A 70 -0.01 7.66 13.21
C ASP A 70 1.51 7.55 12.91
N GLU A 71 1.93 6.61 12.04
CA GLU A 71 3.33 6.47 11.64
C GLU A 71 3.71 7.47 10.53
N PRO A 72 4.94 8.01 10.52
CA PRO A 72 5.39 8.91 9.45
C PRO A 72 5.38 8.16 8.12
N LEU A 73 4.31 8.38 7.34
CA LEU A 73 4.09 7.69 6.08
C LEU A 73 5.21 7.99 5.09
N CYS A 74 5.88 6.93 4.66
CA CYS A 74 6.60 6.96 3.40
C CYS A 74 5.59 7.10 2.24
N PRO A 75 5.87 7.87 1.19
CA PRO A 75 5.01 7.89 0.03
C PRO A 75 4.90 6.50 -0.58
N ILE A 76 3.66 6.08 -0.81
CA ILE A 76 3.32 4.83 -1.48
C ILE A 76 2.37 5.16 -2.62
N ILE A 77 2.59 4.54 -3.77
CA ILE A 77 1.60 4.52 -4.84
C ILE A 77 1.42 3.12 -5.37
N ASP A 78 0.17 2.68 -5.41
CA ASP A 78 -0.25 1.42 -5.99
C ASP A 78 -0.97 1.70 -7.31
N PHE A 79 -0.31 1.42 -8.43
CA PHE A 79 -0.93 1.57 -9.74
C PHE A 79 -1.66 0.28 -10.13
N ASN A 80 -2.82 0.44 -10.77
CA ASN A 80 -3.53 -0.66 -11.39
C ASN A 80 -4.22 -0.15 -12.67
N LEU A 81 -3.49 -0.21 -13.79
CA LEU A 81 -3.93 0.32 -15.07
C LEU A 81 -4.12 -0.83 -16.10
N PRO A 82 -5.34 -1.07 -16.61
CA PRO A 82 -5.54 -2.03 -17.69
C PRO A 82 -4.77 -1.67 -18.96
N ILE A 83 -4.16 -2.66 -19.61
CA ILE A 83 -3.39 -2.47 -20.85
C ILE A 83 -4.28 -1.97 -21.98
N GLU A 84 -5.54 -2.36 -22.04
CA GLU A 84 -6.51 -1.82 -23.01
C GLU A 84 -6.69 -0.31 -22.86
N THR A 85 -6.81 0.16 -21.62
CA THR A 85 -6.92 1.59 -21.31
C THR A 85 -5.64 2.32 -21.66
N LEU A 86 -4.48 1.74 -21.32
CA LEU A 86 -3.18 2.30 -21.67
C LEU A 86 -3.03 2.42 -23.20
N ASN A 87 -3.37 1.38 -23.95
CA ASN A 87 -3.28 1.38 -25.41
C ASN A 87 -4.26 2.37 -26.05
N ALA A 88 -5.43 2.62 -25.44
CA ALA A 88 -6.37 3.63 -25.92
C ALA A 88 -5.83 5.06 -25.75
N ILE A 89 -5.14 5.34 -24.64
CA ILE A 89 -4.57 6.66 -24.35
C ILE A 89 -3.24 6.87 -25.09
N MET A 90 -2.38 5.85 -25.12
CA MET A 90 -1.03 5.89 -25.66
C MET A 90 -0.75 4.65 -26.52
N PRO A 91 -1.33 4.54 -27.74
CA PRO A 91 -1.26 3.32 -28.56
C PRO A 91 0.14 2.93 -29.04
N LYS A 92 1.13 3.82 -28.90
CA LYS A 92 2.49 3.64 -29.42
C LYS A 92 3.56 3.47 -28.34
N ILE A 93 3.21 3.66 -27.07
CA ILE A 93 4.19 3.58 -25.99
C ILE A 93 4.38 2.14 -25.56
N LEU A 94 5.62 1.72 -25.37
CA LEU A 94 5.90 0.41 -24.81
C LEU A 94 5.59 0.42 -23.32
N ARG A 95 5.03 -0.67 -22.83
CA ARG A 95 4.74 -0.89 -21.40
C ARG A 95 5.94 -0.57 -20.49
N LYS A 96 7.14 -0.93 -20.94
CA LYS A 96 8.40 -0.65 -20.22
C LYS A 96 8.63 0.86 -20.06
N GLU A 97 8.41 1.64 -21.11
CA GLU A 97 8.59 3.09 -21.09
C GLU A 97 7.61 3.75 -20.13
N VAL A 98 6.36 3.27 -20.08
CA VAL A 98 5.34 3.76 -19.12
C VAL A 98 5.76 3.48 -17.69
N ASN A 99 6.25 2.26 -17.41
CA ASN A 99 6.75 1.91 -16.08
C ASN A 99 7.93 2.79 -15.66
N GLU A 100 8.90 3.01 -16.55
CA GLU A 100 10.05 3.88 -16.29
C GLU A 100 9.60 5.33 -16.06
N PHE A 101 8.63 5.81 -16.82
CA PHE A 101 8.05 7.14 -16.65
C PHE A 101 7.35 7.29 -15.29
N ILE A 102 6.47 6.36 -14.93
CA ILE A 102 5.76 6.37 -13.64
C ILE A 102 6.77 6.37 -12.48
N GLN A 103 7.77 5.50 -12.54
CA GLN A 103 8.80 5.40 -11.52
C GLN A 103 9.64 6.68 -11.37
N THR A 104 9.94 7.33 -12.49
CA THR A 104 10.69 8.58 -12.53
C THR A 104 9.85 9.73 -11.96
N ALA A 105 8.62 9.88 -12.43
CA ALA A 105 7.69 10.91 -11.97
C ALA A 105 7.40 10.79 -10.48
N PHE A 106 7.14 9.56 -9.99
CA PHE A 106 6.94 9.32 -8.57
C PHE A 106 8.15 9.70 -7.73
N ARG A 107 9.36 9.28 -8.13
CA ARG A 107 10.62 9.68 -7.46
C ARG A 107 10.77 11.19 -7.40
N ASP A 108 10.52 11.88 -8.51
CA ASP A 108 10.74 13.33 -8.61
C ASP A 108 9.77 14.10 -7.71
N ILE A 109 8.49 13.69 -7.66
CA ILE A 109 7.50 14.24 -6.72
C ILE A 109 7.93 13.98 -5.27
N CYS A 110 8.39 12.76 -4.95
CA CYS A 110 8.85 12.45 -3.61
C CYS A 110 10.01 13.37 -3.18
N LEU A 111 11.00 13.56 -4.06
CA LEU A 111 12.15 14.44 -3.80
C LEU A 111 11.76 15.93 -3.74
N GLU A 112 10.71 16.34 -4.44
CA GLU A 112 10.16 17.70 -4.33
C GLU A 112 9.52 17.93 -2.94
N ILE A 113 8.73 16.96 -2.46
CA ILE A 113 8.09 17.01 -1.15
C ILE A 113 9.14 16.99 -0.03
N ASN A 114 10.15 16.12 -0.14
CA ASN A 114 11.22 16.04 0.83
C ASN A 114 12.58 15.77 0.17
N PRO A 115 13.37 16.82 -0.11
CA PRO A 115 14.68 16.71 -0.75
C PRO A 115 15.73 15.92 0.03
N LYS A 116 15.46 15.60 1.31
CA LYS A 116 16.35 14.84 2.17
C LYS A 116 16.25 13.33 1.97
N TRP A 117 15.21 12.83 1.29
CA TRP A 117 15.12 11.41 1.02
C TRP A 117 16.22 10.94 0.06
N ASP A 118 16.71 9.72 0.26
CA ASP A 118 17.78 9.19 -0.58
C ASP A 118 17.26 8.91 -1.99
N LYS A 119 17.93 9.46 -2.99
CA LYS A 119 17.57 9.30 -4.41
C LYS A 119 17.52 7.84 -4.86
N LYS A 120 18.16 6.94 -4.11
CA LYS A 120 18.20 5.49 -4.37
C LYS A 120 17.21 4.68 -3.55
N SER A 121 16.54 5.24 -2.54
CA SER A 121 15.64 4.48 -1.63
C SER A 121 14.26 4.15 -2.21
N LYS A 122 14.20 3.87 -3.51
CA LYS A 122 12.97 3.45 -4.20
C LYS A 122 12.90 1.93 -4.26
N THR A 123 11.88 1.37 -3.62
CA THR A 123 11.50 -0.03 -3.80
C THR A 123 10.40 -0.13 -4.84
N VAL A 124 10.53 -1.11 -5.75
CA VAL A 124 9.56 -1.37 -6.82
C VAL A 124 9.15 -2.83 -6.73
N ALA A 125 7.88 -3.07 -6.41
CA ALA A 125 7.24 -4.35 -6.60
C ALA A 125 6.29 -4.26 -7.81
N SER A 126 5.92 -5.39 -8.39
CA SER A 126 5.09 -5.39 -9.60
C SER A 126 4.20 -6.62 -9.64
N SER A 127 2.88 -6.39 -9.74
CA SER A 127 1.87 -7.43 -10.00
C SER A 127 1.39 -7.42 -11.47
N SER A 128 2.18 -6.77 -12.31
CA SER A 128 2.00 -6.57 -13.75
C SER A 128 1.91 -7.88 -14.54
N ASP A 129 0.84 -8.06 -15.32
CA ASP A 129 0.62 -9.22 -16.23
C ASP A 129 0.30 -8.77 -17.67
N GLU A 130 -0.10 -9.66 -18.57
CA GLU A 130 -0.45 -9.27 -19.95
C GLU A 130 -1.65 -8.32 -20.07
N ASN A 131 -2.50 -8.25 -19.04
CA ASN A 131 -3.76 -7.50 -19.04
C ASN A 131 -3.68 -6.19 -18.25
N LYS A 132 -2.76 -6.07 -17.28
CA LYS A 132 -2.61 -4.86 -16.44
C LYS A 132 -1.17 -4.43 -16.21
N LEU A 133 -0.95 -3.13 -16.14
CA LEU A 133 0.23 -2.49 -15.59
C LEU A 133 -0.01 -2.19 -14.11
N SER A 134 0.71 -2.85 -13.22
CA SER A 134 0.51 -2.68 -11.77
C SER A 134 1.82 -2.66 -10.99
N PRO A 135 2.62 -1.59 -11.12
CA PRO A 135 3.74 -1.33 -10.23
C PRO A 135 3.25 -0.80 -8.88
N HIS A 136 3.83 -1.34 -7.82
CA HIS A 136 3.71 -0.84 -6.45
C HIS A 136 5.04 -0.17 -6.09
N LEU A 137 4.99 1.12 -5.77
CA LEU A 137 6.18 1.94 -5.52
C LEU A 137 6.16 2.48 -4.10
N TYR A 138 7.30 2.32 -3.43
CA TYR A 138 7.53 2.82 -2.07
C TYR A 138 8.81 3.65 -2.05
N TYR A 139 8.80 4.75 -1.32
CA TYR A 139 9.99 5.58 -1.09
C TYR A 139 10.36 5.58 0.38
N CYS A 140 11.42 4.87 0.78
CA CYS A 140 11.82 4.86 2.18
C CYS A 140 12.53 6.15 2.56
N ILE A 141 12.21 6.67 3.74
CA ILE A 141 13.21 7.40 4.53
C ILE A 141 14.21 6.32 4.98
N ILE A 142 15.47 6.41 4.55
CA ILE A 142 16.49 5.54 5.13
C ILE A 142 16.62 5.95 6.59
N ASP A 143 16.01 5.18 7.49
CA ASP A 143 16.69 4.84 8.73
C ASP A 143 17.50 3.57 8.44
N ASN A 144 18.78 3.61 8.76
CA ASN A 144 19.74 2.52 8.58
C ASN A 144 19.18 1.17 9.07
N ILE A 145 18.78 0.28 8.16
CA ILE A 145 18.61 -1.17 8.44
C ILE A 145 19.70 -1.97 7.70
N ALA A 146 20.89 -1.39 7.53
CA ALA A 146 22.04 -2.13 7.00
C ALA A 146 23.38 -1.79 7.68
N ASN A 147 23.38 -1.06 8.80
CA ASN A 147 24.61 -0.82 9.59
C ASN A 147 24.29 -0.60 11.09
N LYS A 148 23.71 -1.61 11.73
CA LYS A 148 23.88 -1.84 13.18
C LYS A 148 24.04 -3.34 13.41
#